data_AF-A0A7C2E5S4-F1
#
_entry.id   AF-A0A7C2E5S4-F1
#
_cell.length_a   1.000
_cell.length_b   1.000
_cell.length_c   1.000
_cell.angle_alpha   90.00
_cell.angle_beta   90.00
_cell.angle_gamma   90.00
#
_symmetry.space_group_name_H-M   'P 1'
#
loop_
_entity.id
_entity.type
_entity.pdbx_description
1 polymer ?
#
loop_
_entity_poly.entity_id
_entity_poly.type
_entity_poly.pdbx_seq_one_letter_code
_entity_poly.pdbx_strand_id
1 'polypeptide(L)' 'MISLEAWTTIRHLHAQGHSIRRIARDLHLSRQAVRRAIASTEP' A
#
# COMPACT_ATOMS: atom_id res chain seq x y z
N MET A 1 12.45 0.05 0.21
CA MET A 1 11.84 -0.09 -1.12
C MET A 1 10.89 -1.27 -1.04
N ILE A 2 9.63 -1.13 -1.44
CA ILE A 2 8.68 -2.26 -1.43
C ILE A 2 8.75 -2.98 -2.78
N SER A 3 8.37 -4.25 -2.84
CA SER A 3 8.32 -4.97 -4.12
C SER A 3 7.20 -4.42 -5.01
N LEU A 4 7.32 -4.64 -6.33
CA LEU A 4 6.26 -4.31 -7.29
C LEU A 4 4.92 -4.99 -6.93
N GLU A 5 4.97 -6.24 -6.47
CA GLU A 5 3.79 -6.97 -5.98
C GLU A 5 3.16 -6.29 -4.76
N ALA A 6 3.97 -5.84 -3.80
CA ALA A 6 3.45 -5.13 -2.63
C ALA A 6 2.84 -3.77 -3.03
N TRP A 7 3.48 -3.03 -3.93
CA TRP A 7 2.98 -1.75 -4.43
C TRP A 7 1.64 -1.90 -5.15
N THR A 8 1.54 -2.85 -6.08
CA THR A 8 0.29 -3.14 -6.81
C THR A 8 -0.82 -3.59 -5.87
N THR A 9 -0.51 -4.47 -4.91
CA THR A 9 -1.46 -4.94 -3.89
C THR A 9 -1.98 -3.80 -3.03
N ILE A 10 -1.11 -2.90 -2.55
CA ILE A 10 -1.51 -1.71 -1.78
C ILE A 10 -2.53 -0.88 -2.56
N ARG A 11 -2.25 -0.61 -3.84
CA ARG A 11 -3.13 0.22 -4.67
C ARG A 11 -4.45 -0.48 -4.97
N HIS A 12 -4.44 -1.78 -5.22
CA HIS A 12 -5.65 -2.57 -5.42
C HIS A 12 -6.55 -2.53 -4.17
N LEU A 13 -5.99 -2.80 -2.99
CA LEU A 13 -6.73 -2.78 -1.73
C LEU A 13 -7.27 -1.38 -1.40
N HIS A 14 -6.48 -0.34 -1.68
CA HIS A 14 -6.92 1.05 -1.48
C HIS A 14 -8.07 1.41 -2.42
N ALA A 15 -8.03 0.98 -3.68
CA ALA A 15 -9.11 1.19 -4.65
C ALA A 15 -10.41 0.49 -4.25
N GLN A 16 -10.34 -0.62 -3.50
CA GLN A 16 -11.48 -1.30 -2.89
C GLN A 16 -12.04 -0.59 -1.64
N GLY A 17 -11.45 0.55 -1.24
CA GLY A 17 -11.88 1.33 -0.07
C GLY A 17 -11.29 0.87 1.26
N HIS A 18 -10.26 0.00 1.25
CA HIS A 18 -9.60 -0.38 2.49
C HIS A 18 -8.76 0.76 3.06
N SER A 19 -8.86 0.97 4.38
CA SER A 19 -8.08 2.00 5.07
C SER A 19 -6.59 1.68 5.09
N ILE A 20 -5.74 2.71 5.03
CA ILE A 20 -4.28 2.61 5.15
C ILE A 20 -3.85 1.78 6.36
N ARG A 21 -4.56 1.91 7.50
CA ARG A 21 -4.26 1.15 8.72
C ARG A 21 -4.50 -0.35 8.53
N ARG A 22 -5.58 -0.73 7.84
CA ARG A 22 -5.86 -2.13 7.53
C ARG A 22 -4.80 -2.69 6.59
N ILE A 23 -4.54 -2.01 5.47
CA ILE A 23 -3.56 -2.43 4.46
C ILE A 23 -2.17 -2.62 5.08
N ALA A 24 -1.74 -1.69 5.94
CA ALA A 24 -0.47 -1.78 6.64
C ALA A 24 -0.38 -3.01 7.56
N ARG A 25 -1.48 -3.36 8.26
CA ARG A 25 -1.53 -4.56 9.10
C ARG A 25 -1.52 -5.84 8.24
N ASP A 26 -2.35 -5.88 7.21
CA ASP A 26 -2.54 -7.07 6.36
C ASP A 26 -1.24 -7.41 5.58
N LEU A 27 -0.46 -6.40 5.18
CA LEU A 27 0.80 -6.58 4.46
C LEU A 27 2.05 -6.52 5.36
N HIS A 28 1.90 -6.39 6.68
CA HIS A 28 3.00 -6.20 7.63
C HIS A 28 3.96 -5.05 7.26
N LEU A 29 3.40 -3.94 6.76
CA LEU A 29 4.13 -2.75 6.35
C LEU A 29 3.92 -1.58 7.30
N SER A 30 4.82 -0.60 7.24
CA SER A 30 4.60 0.67 7.93
C SER A 30 3.49 1.48 7.25
N ARG A 31 2.70 2.22 8.04
CA ARG A 31 1.68 3.14 7.51
C ARG A 31 2.26 4.18 6.53
N GLN A 32 3.52 4.55 6.71
CA GLN A 32 4.21 5.48 5.83
C GLN A 32 4.54 4.84 4.48
N ALA A 33 4.96 3.57 4.45
CA ALA A 33 5.20 2.85 3.20
C ALA A 33 3.92 2.76 2.36
N VAL A 34 2.78 2.45 2.99
CA VAL A 34 1.47 2.42 2.32
C VAL A 34 1.09 3.80 1.76
N ARG A 35 1.26 4.88 2.55
CA ARG A 35 1.02 6.25 2.06
C ARG A 35 1.88 6.61 0.85
N ARG A 36 3.17 6.26 0.90
CA ARG A 36 4.09 6.53 -0.22
C ARG A 36 3.70 5.76 -1.48
N ALA A 37 3.32 4.49 -1.34
CA ALA A 37 2.88 3.67 -2.47
C ALA A 37 1.57 4.17 -3.11
N ILE A 38 0.65 4.73 -2.32
CA ILE A 38 -0.57 5.34 -2.85
C ILE A 38 -0.27 6.67 -3.55
N ALA A 39 0.64 7.47 -2.98
CA ALA A 39 0.99 8.79 -3.50
C ALA A 39 1.93 8.73 -4.71
N SER A 40 2.68 7.64 -4.89
CA SER A 40 3.64 7.50 -5.98
C SER A 40 2.95 7.06 -7.27
N THR A 41 3.31 7.71 -8.38
CA THR A 41 2.91 7.30 -9.72
C THR A 41 3.67 6.03 -10.16
N GLU A 42 4.87 5.83 -9.60
CA GLU A 42 5.79 4.72 -9.91
C GLU A 42 6.07 3.85 -8.66
N PRO A 43 6.40 2.55 -8.83
CA PRO A 43 6.59 1.58 -7.74
C PRO A 43 7.79 1.83 -6.82
#